data_AF-A0A336JHX7-F1
#
_entry.id   AF-A0A336JHX7-F1
#
_cell.length_a   1.000
_cell.length_b   1.000
_cell.length_c   1.000
_cell.angle_alpha   90.00
_cell.angle_beta   90.00
_cell.angle_gamma   90.00
#
_symmetry.space_group_name_H-M   'P 1'
#
loop_
_entity.id
_entity.type
_entity.pdbx_description
1 polymer ?
#
loop_
_entity_poly.entity_id
_entity_poly.type
_entity_poly.pdbx_seq_one_letter_code
_entity_poly.pdbx_strand_id
1 'polypeptide(L)' 'MRKLIGFDDDTFDKLKQLGRDRMASLQELADEAFADLLKKHGVPIDLKDALRKSAAAASHRKH' A
#
# COMPACT_ATOMS: atom_id res chain seq x y z
N MET A 1 -7.34 15.09 4.74
CA MET A 1 -8.57 14.75 3.97
C MET A 1 -8.93 13.31 4.29
N ARG A 2 -10.16 13.02 4.74
CA ARG A 2 -10.61 11.63 4.99
C ARG A 2 -11.14 11.03 3.69
N LYS A 3 -10.60 9.89 3.28
CA LYS A 3 -11.14 9.06 2.18
C LYS A 3 -11.93 7.92 2.82
N LEU A 4 -13.06 7.55 2.23
CA LEU A 4 -13.91 6.45 2.68
C LEU A 4 -13.91 5.37 1.59
N ILE A 5 -13.75 4.12 2.01
CA ILE A 5 -13.85 2.94 1.14
C ILE A 5 -15.00 2.11 1.70
N GLY A 6 -16.01 1.87 0.86
CA GLY A 6 -17.12 0.97 1.20
C GLY A 6 -16.73 -0.48 0.92
N PHE A 7 -17.16 -1.37 1.80
CA PHE A 7 -17.12 -2.81 1.61
C PHE A 7 -18.54 -3.34 1.72
N ASP A 8 -18.89 -4.36 0.94
CA ASP A 8 -20.06 -5.17 1.25
C ASP A 8 -19.80 -5.98 2.54
N ASP A 9 -20.89 -6.42 3.19
CA ASP A 9 -20.82 -7.09 4.49
C ASP A 9 -20.01 -8.39 4.42
N ASP A 10 -20.17 -9.18 3.36
CA ASP A 10 -19.46 -10.45 3.18
C ASP A 10 -17.94 -10.24 3.04
N THR A 11 -17.53 -9.25 2.24
CA THR A 11 -16.12 -8.87 2.09
C THR A 11 -15.56 -8.35 3.40
N PHE A 12 -16.30 -7.51 4.13
CA PHE A 12 -15.85 -6.98 5.41
C PHE A 12 -15.67 -8.07 6.46
N ASP A 13 -16.58 -9.05 6.52
CA ASP A 13 -16.47 -10.18 7.43
C ASP A 13 -15.26 -11.07 7.12
N LYS A 14 -14.98 -11.32 5.84
CA LYS A 14 -13.76 -12.03 5.40
C LYS A 14 -12.49 -11.27 5.76
N LEU A 15 -12.47 -9.94 5.60
CA LEU A 15 -11.32 -9.12 5.99
C LEU A 15 -11.10 -9.14 7.51
N LYS A 16 -12.17 -9.09 8.32
CA LYS A 16 -12.07 -9.24 9.79
C LYS A 16 -11.59 -10.64 10.19
N GLN A 17 -12.02 -11.69 9.49
CA GLN A 17 -11.53 -13.04 9.73
C GLN A 17 -10.04 -13.15 9.41
N LEU A 18 -9.62 -12.66 8.23
CA LEU A 18 -8.22 -12.63 7.84
C LEU A 18 -7.34 -11.87 8.84
N GLY A 19 -7.84 -10.75 9.37
CA GLY A 19 -7.15 -10.00 10.42
C GLY A 19 -6.95 -10.82 11.68
N ARG A 20 -7.99 -11.52 12.14
CA ARG A 20 -7.89 -12.44 13.29
C ARG A 20 -6.89 -13.56 13.04
N ASP A 21 -6.93 -14.18 11.87
CA ASP A 21 -6.07 -15.31 11.51
C ASP A 21 -4.58 -14.89 11.44
N ARG A 22 -4.30 -13.66 11.01
CA ARG A 22 -2.93 -13.10 10.93
C ARG A 22 -2.52 -12.32 12.19
N MET A 23 -3.37 -12.25 13.21
CA MET A 23 -3.20 -11.39 14.39
C MET A 23 -2.91 -9.92 14.03
N ALA A 24 -3.56 -9.43 12.97
CA ALA A 24 -3.40 -8.08 12.44
C ALA A 24 -4.72 -7.31 12.46
N SER A 25 -4.62 -5.99 12.58
CA SER A 25 -5.75 -5.08 12.40
C SER A 25 -6.11 -4.95 10.91
N LEU A 26 -7.35 -4.52 10.64
CA LEU A 26 -7.79 -4.21 9.28
C LEU A 26 -6.93 -3.11 8.62
N GLN A 27 -6.42 -2.16 9.43
CA GLN A 27 -5.56 -1.10 8.93
C GLN A 27 -4.21 -1.65 8.45
N GLU A 28 -3.59 -2.55 9.21
CA GLU A 28 -2.32 -3.19 8.82
C GLU A 28 -2.48 -4.01 7.54
N LEU A 29 -3.59 -4.74 7.41
CA LEU A 29 -3.92 -5.45 6.17
C LEU A 29 -4.09 -4.49 4.98
N ALA A 30 -4.73 -3.34 5.20
CA ALA A 30 -4.91 -2.34 4.16
C ALA A 30 -3.58 -1.70 3.76
N ASP A 31 -2.73 -1.35 4.73
CA ASP A 31 -1.41 -0.77 4.48
C ASP A 31 -0.51 -1.73 3.70
N GLU A 32 -0.51 -3.02 4.04
CA GLU A 32 0.19 -4.09 3.30
C GLU A 32 -0.33 -4.19 1.86
N ALA A 33 -1.65 -4.31 1.68
CA ALA A 33 -2.26 -4.45 0.37
C ALA A 33 -2.02 -3.22 -0.53
N PHE A 34 -2.09 -2.01 0.02
CA PHE A 34 -1.81 -0.79 -0.73
C PHE A 34 -0.32 -0.65 -1.06
N ALA A 35 0.58 -0.96 -0.13
CA ALA A 35 2.01 -0.93 -0.39
C ALA A 35 2.39 -1.88 -1.53
N ASP A 36 1.88 -3.11 -1.52
CA ASP A 36 2.13 -4.09 -2.57
C ASP A 36 1.56 -3.65 -3.92
N LEU A 37 0.34 -3.09 -3.94
CA LEU A 37 -0.27 -2.55 -5.15
C LEU A 37 0.57 -1.41 -5.74
N LEU A 38 0.92 -0.41 -4.92
CA LEU A 38 1.70 0.76 -5.36
C LEU A 38 3.08 0.34 -5.87
N LYS A 39 3.75 -0.58 -5.17
CA LYS A 39 5.05 -1.12 -5.57
C LYS A 39 4.97 -1.83 -6.93
N LYS A 40 3.95 -2.67 -7.16
CA LYS A 40 3.73 -3.37 -8.43
C LYS A 40 3.58 -2.41 -9.62
N HIS A 41 2.99 -1.24 -9.39
CA HIS A 41 2.79 -0.21 -10.42
C HIS A 41 3.89 0.86 -10.46
N GLY A 42 5.00 0.64 -9.74
CA GLY A 42 6.13 1.57 -9.73
C GLY A 42 5.87 2.89 -8.98
N VAL A 43 4.75 3.01 -8.29
CA VAL A 43 4.42 4.17 -7.45
C VAL A 43 5.26 4.12 -6.16
N PRO A 44 5.88 5.22 -5.72
CA PRO A 44 6.56 5.25 -4.42
C PRO A 44 5.58 5.06 -3.26
N ILE A 45 5.92 4.20 -2.31
CA ILE A 45 5.08 3.91 -1.13
C ILE A 45 5.30 4.90 0.02
N ASP A 46 6.47 5.53 0.08
CA ASP A 46 6.81 6.56 1.08
C ASP A 46 7.72 7.65 0.47
N LEU A 47 8.03 8.68 1.27
CA LEU A 47 8.90 9.79 0.85
C LEU A 47 10.33 9.33 0.53
N LYS A 48 10.88 8.39 1.30
CA LYS A 48 12.24 7.88 1.13
C LYS A 48 12.37 7.12 -0.21
N ASP A 49 11.37 6.32 -0.53
CA ASP A 49 11.25 5.59 -1.79
C ASP A 49 11.07 6.53 -2.97
N ALA A 50 10.30 7.61 -2.80
CA ALA A 50 10.13 8.65 -3.80
C ALA A 50 11.44 9.39 -4.09
N LEU A 51 12.19 9.75 -3.05
CA LEU A 51 13.49 10.41 -3.17
C LEU A 51 14.51 9.50 -3.86
N ARG A 52 14.57 8.22 -3.50
CA ARG A 52 15.45 7.23 -4.14
C ARG A 52 15.14 7.06 -5.63
N LYS A 53 13.86 6.90 -6.00
CA LYS A 53 13.44 6.79 -7.40
C LYS A 53 13.78 8.07 -8.19
N SER A 54 13.59 9.24 -7.59
CA SER A 54 13.93 10.53 -8.22
C SER A 54 15.44 10.69 -8.45
N ALA A 55 16.26 10.31 -7.47
CA ALA A 55 17.72 10.34 -7.60
C ALA A 55 18.22 9.33 -8.65
N ALA A 56 17.66 8.11 -8.66
CA ALA A 56 17.99 7.09 -9.67
C ALA A 56 17.64 7.55 -11.09
N ALA A 57 16.46 8.15 -11.28
CA ALA A 57 16.04 8.73 -12.56
C ALA A 57 16.94 9.90 -13.00
N ALA A 58 17.40 10.74 -12.06
CA ALA A 58 18.35 11.81 -12.36
C ALA A 58 19.72 11.27 -12.81
N SER A 59 20.18 10.17 -12.22
CA SER A 59 21.44 9.52 -12.61
C SER A 59 21.35 8.85 -13.98
N HIS A 60 20.20 8.25 -14.32
CA HIS A 60 19.96 7.65 -15.64
C HIS A 60 19.93 8.67 -16.79
N ARG A 61 19.63 9.95 -16.50
CA ARG A 61 19.63 11.02 -17.52
C ARG A 61 21.02 11.62 -17.81
N LYS A 62 22.06 11.24 -17.05
CA LYS A 62 23.42 11.78 -17.18
C LYS A 62 24.39 10.86 -17.96
N HIS A 63 23.90 9.75 -18.49
CA HIS A 63 24.66 8.81 -19.31
C HIS A 63 24.07 8.73 -20.72
#